data_AF-A0A847YDR5-F1
#
_entry.id   AF-A0A847YDR5-F1
#
_cell.length_a   1.000
_cell.length_b   1.000
_cell.length_c   1.000
_cell.angle_alpha   90.00
_cell.angle_beta   90.00
_cell.angle_gamma   90.00
#
_symmetry.space_group_name_H-M   'P 1'
#
loop_
_entity.id
_entity.type
_entity.pdbx_description
1 polymer ?
#
loop_
_entity_poly.entity_id
_entity_poly.type
_entity_poly.pdbx_seq_one_letter_code
_entity_poly.pdbx_strand_id
1 'polypeptide(L)'
;MERLSQAVDILRRAESQIRGLLLDSAGDGAYLEVAVLAAWAQQLHQLASQSNARNGPSNDQTELTPSVEGARQQEPTHRKGVKGKKGDYPRFYREREELVKVGWSKKQKAEYRHKASKSVVLLVARGLQRRAADAERFALEELLPILDPQTNSEIPSYQVYLVLAWLRKENLIMQHGRQGYSLSPNINLTDAVEERWKLLPKS
;
A
#
# COMPACT_ATOMS: atom_id res chain seq x y z
N MET A 1 -37.08 -1.83 15.62
CA MET A 1 -36.58 -0.43 15.64
C MET A 1 -35.71 -0.18 16.86
N GLU A 2 -36.17 -0.48 18.08
CA GLU A 2 -35.43 -0.24 19.33
C GLU A 2 -34.04 -0.90 19.40
N ARG A 3 -33.91 -2.18 19.03
CA ARG A 3 -32.61 -2.89 19.02
C ARG A 3 -31.58 -2.30 18.04
N LEU A 4 -32.04 -1.74 16.92
CA LEU A 4 -31.14 -1.12 15.94
C LEU A 4 -30.59 0.19 16.49
N SER A 5 -31.44 1.01 17.10
CA SER A 5 -31.02 2.24 17.79
C SER A 5 -30.01 1.93 18.89
N GLN A 6 -30.28 0.91 19.71
CA GLN A 6 -29.37 0.47 20.76
C GLN A 6 -28.00 0.02 20.22
N ALA A 7 -27.98 -0.69 19.08
CA ALA A 7 -26.73 -1.09 18.43
C ALA A 7 -25.92 0.12 17.92
N VAL A 8 -26.58 1.13 17.34
CA VAL A 8 -25.92 2.37 16.89
C VAL A 8 -25.32 3.13 18.07
N ASP A 9 -26.02 3.19 19.20
CA ASP A 9 -25.50 3.84 20.41
C ASP A 9 -24.28 3.12 20.98
N ILE A 10 -24.25 1.78 20.94
CA ILE A 10 -23.08 0.99 21.33
C ILE A 10 -21.88 1.32 20.42
N LEU A 11 -22.09 1.37 19.10
CA LEU A 11 -21.02 1.71 18.14
C LEU A 11 -20.46 3.12 18.39
N ARG A 12 -21.33 4.11 18.65
CA ARG A 12 -20.91 5.49 18.95
C ARG A 12 -20.12 5.60 20.24
N ARG A 13 -20.52 4.87 21.29
CA ARG A 13 -19.76 4.82 22.56
C ARG A 13 -18.39 4.19 22.38
N ALA A 14 -18.32 3.07 21.64
CA ALA A 14 -17.06 2.41 21.33
C ALA A 14 -16.11 3.33 20.53
N GLU A 15 -16.64 4.04 19.52
CA GLU A 15 -15.87 5.02 18.76
C GLU A 15 -15.31 6.13 19.67
N SER A 16 -16.13 6.68 20.57
CA SER A 16 -15.70 7.70 21.52
C SER A 16 -14.61 7.21 22.47
N GLN A 17 -14.69 5.95 22.94
CA GLN A 17 -13.67 5.36 23.80
C GLN A 17 -12.33 5.17 23.07
N ILE A 18 -12.37 4.68 21.83
CA ILE A 18 -11.17 4.53 20.99
C ILE A 18 -10.52 5.88 20.69
N ARG A 19 -11.31 6.93 20.45
CA ARG A 19 -10.78 8.30 20.30
C ARG A 19 -10.08 8.80 21.57
N GLY A 20 -10.59 8.45 22.75
CA GLY A 20 -9.90 8.72 24.03
C GLY A 20 -8.53 8.04 24.09
N LEU A 21 -8.48 6.73 23.84
CA LEU A 21 -7.23 5.97 23.81
C LEU A 21 -6.23 6.51 22.78
N LEU A 22 -6.72 7.01 21.64
CA LEU A 22 -5.88 7.60 20.60
C LEU A 22 -5.21 8.89 21.08
N LEU A 23 -5.94 9.73 21.83
CA LEU A 23 -5.38 10.96 22.41
C LEU A 23 -4.31 10.64 23.47
N ASP A 24 -4.57 9.64 24.32
CA ASP A 24 -3.61 9.20 25.33
C ASP A 24 -2.34 8.64 24.67
N SER A 25 -2.50 7.73 23.70
CA SER A 25 -1.38 7.11 22.96
C SER A 25 -0.56 8.11 22.14
N ALA A 26 -1.20 9.19 21.67
CA ALA A 26 -0.51 10.27 20.96
C ALA A 26 0.38 11.11 21.91
N GLY A 27 0.02 11.22 23.19
CA GLY A 27 0.84 11.85 24.22
C GLY A 27 2.12 11.07 24.53
N ASP A 28 2.04 9.74 24.49
CA ASP A 28 3.14 8.83 24.82
C ASP A 28 4.06 8.50 23.63
N GLY A 29 3.76 9.00 22.42
CA GLY A 29 4.58 8.76 21.23
C GLY A 29 4.48 7.34 20.67
N ALA A 30 3.43 6.58 21.04
CA ALA A 30 3.19 5.22 20.56
C ALA A 30 2.59 5.19 19.14
N TYR A 31 3.37 5.61 18.14
CA TYR A 31 2.88 5.81 16.77
C TYR A 31 2.23 4.59 16.11
N LEU A 32 2.68 3.38 16.45
CA LEU A 32 2.12 2.13 15.92
C LEU A 32 0.71 1.87 16.47
N GLU A 33 0.51 2.12 17.77
CA GLU A 33 -0.79 1.97 18.43
C GLU A 33 -1.79 3.03 17.94
N VAL A 34 -1.32 4.27 17.78
CA VAL A 34 -2.13 5.37 17.19
C VAL A 34 -2.65 4.99 15.80
N ALA A 35 -1.81 4.36 14.95
CA ALA A 35 -2.22 3.95 13.61
C ALA A 35 -3.32 2.88 13.64
N VAL A 36 -3.21 1.89 14.54
CA VAL A 36 -4.20 0.82 14.70
C VAL A 36 -5.53 1.39 15.25
N LEU A 37 -5.46 2.21 16.31
CA LEU A 37 -6.64 2.83 16.92
C LEU A 37 -7.38 3.74 15.93
N ALA A 38 -6.65 4.50 15.11
CA ALA A 38 -7.23 5.36 14.07
C ALA A 38 -8.01 4.54 13.03
N ALA A 39 -7.46 3.40 12.59
CA ALA A 39 -8.13 2.52 11.63
C ALA A 39 -9.44 1.94 12.21
N TRP A 40 -9.43 1.51 13.47
CA TRP A 40 -10.65 1.00 14.14
C TRP A 40 -11.71 2.08 14.32
N ALA A 41 -11.33 3.29 14.72
CA ALA A 41 -12.28 4.41 14.84
C ALA A 41 -12.98 4.73 13.51
N GLN A 42 -12.24 4.71 12.40
CA GLN A 42 -12.82 4.92 11.06
C GLN A 42 -13.80 3.82 10.66
N GLN A 43 -13.48 2.55 10.96
CA GLN A 43 -14.39 1.43 10.67
C GLN A 43 -15.70 1.51 11.46
N LEU A 44 -15.63 1.85 12.76
CA LEU A 44 -16.83 2.02 13.60
C LEU A 44 -17.70 3.18 13.11
N HIS A 45 -17.08 4.29 12.71
CA HIS A 45 -17.78 5.44 12.16
C HIS A 45 -18.55 5.09 10.86
N GLN A 46 -17.91 4.30 9.98
CA GLN A 46 -18.55 3.83 8.75
C GLN A 46 -19.74 2.90 9.05
N LEU A 47 -19.62 1.99 10.01
CA LEU A 47 -20.73 1.12 10.42
C LEU A 47 -21.91 1.92 11.00
N ALA A 48 -21.63 2.91 11.85
CA ALA A 48 -22.66 3.75 12.47
C ALA A 48 -23.38 4.69 11.47
N SER A 49 -22.68 5.15 10.42
CA SER A 49 -23.25 6.00 9.37
C SER A 49 -24.10 5.20 8.37
N GLN A 50 -23.68 3.99 8.00
CA GLN A 50 -24.45 3.10 7.12
C GLN A 50 -25.80 2.68 7.74
N SER A 51 -25.85 2.50 9.07
CA SER A 51 -27.11 2.18 9.77
C SER A 51 -28.12 3.32 9.74
N ASN A 52 -27.68 4.58 9.68
CA ASN A 52 -28.56 5.75 9.59
C ASN A 52 -29.08 5.97 8.15
N ALA A 53 -28.27 5.66 7.14
CA ALA A 53 -28.62 5.84 5.74
C ALA A 53 -29.74 4.90 5.25
N ARG A 54 -30.01 3.78 5.94
CA ARG A 54 -31.05 2.81 5.54
C ARG A 54 -32.48 3.21 5.91
N ASN A 55 -32.69 4.28 6.69
CA ASN A 55 -34.02 4.70 7.15
C ASN A 55 -34.53 6.02 6.53
N GLY A 56 -33.85 6.57 5.52
CA GLY A 56 -34.30 7.77 4.81
C GLY A 56 -34.47 7.50 3.31
N PRO A 57 -35.46 8.09 2.62
CA PRO A 57 -35.51 8.04 1.17
C PRO A 57 -34.29 8.79 0.63
N SER A 58 -33.53 8.13 -0.22
CA SER A 58 -32.37 8.69 -0.91
C SER A 58 -32.74 10.02 -1.55
N ASN A 59 -32.21 11.11 -1.01
CA ASN A 59 -32.21 12.40 -1.68
C ASN A 59 -30.80 12.97 -1.69
N ASP A 60 -30.56 13.70 -2.76
CA ASP A 60 -29.30 14.00 -3.41
C ASP A 60 -28.41 15.01 -2.65
N GLN A 61 -27.12 15.02 -3.02
CA GLN A 61 -26.18 16.15 -2.99
C GLN A 61 -25.78 16.87 -1.66
N THR A 62 -24.46 16.83 -1.42
CA THR A 62 -23.54 17.96 -1.13
C THR A 62 -23.85 18.91 0.04
N GLU A 63 -22.97 18.93 1.06
CA GLU A 63 -22.34 20.19 1.55
C GLU A 63 -21.20 19.95 2.57
N LEU A 64 -20.01 20.44 2.19
CA LEU A 64 -19.02 21.20 2.96
C LEU A 64 -18.87 20.91 4.47
N THR A 65 -17.76 20.27 4.84
CA THR A 65 -17.17 20.42 6.19
C THR A 65 -15.95 21.35 6.14
N PRO A 66 -15.75 22.19 7.19
CA PRO A 66 -14.76 23.25 7.21
C PRO A 66 -13.33 22.73 7.37
N SER A 67 -12.43 23.44 6.70
CA SER A 67 -10.99 23.32 6.77
C SER A 67 -10.51 23.70 8.17
N VAL A 68 -10.05 22.71 8.95
CA VAL A 68 -9.30 22.95 10.17
C VAL A 68 -7.85 23.20 9.78
N GLU A 69 -7.45 24.48 9.85
CA GLU A 69 -6.06 24.93 9.86
C GLU A 69 -5.32 24.29 11.04
N GLY A 70 -4.51 23.28 10.73
CA GLY A 70 -3.52 22.70 11.62
C GLY A 70 -2.19 22.67 10.89
N ALA A 71 -1.40 23.73 11.09
CA ALA A 71 -0.06 23.88 10.54
C ALA A 71 0.83 22.67 10.89
N ARG A 72 1.05 21.79 9.92
CA ARG A 72 2.27 21.00 9.82
C ARG A 72 2.98 21.42 8.55
N GLN A 73 4.01 22.23 8.76
CA GLN A 73 5.06 22.53 7.81
C GLN A 73 5.65 21.20 7.32
N GLN A 74 5.10 20.65 6.23
CA GLN A 74 5.89 19.83 5.34
C GLN A 74 6.76 20.82 4.60
N GLU A 75 7.99 21.02 5.07
CA GLU A 75 9.01 21.68 4.28
C GLU A 75 9.02 21.00 2.90
N PRO A 76 8.67 21.72 1.82
CA PRO A 76 8.91 21.20 0.50
C PRO A 76 10.42 21.20 0.35
N THR A 77 11.06 20.06 0.60
CA THR A 77 12.44 19.86 0.16
C THR A 77 12.41 19.86 -1.36
N HIS A 78 12.42 21.06 -1.95
CA HIS A 78 12.76 21.35 -3.33
C HIS A 78 14.25 20.97 -3.50
N ARG A 79 14.54 19.67 -3.46
CA ARG A 79 15.75 19.16 -4.09
C ARG A 79 15.61 19.55 -5.56
N LYS A 80 16.51 20.43 -6.03
CA LYS A 80 16.62 20.85 -7.42
C LYS A 80 16.71 19.60 -8.29
N GLY A 81 15.57 19.13 -8.77
CA GLY A 81 15.48 17.98 -9.65
C GLY A 81 16.14 18.34 -10.96
N VAL A 82 17.25 17.68 -11.26
CA VAL A 82 17.78 17.58 -12.61
C VAL A 82 16.60 17.28 -13.53
N LYS A 83 16.28 18.19 -14.47
CA LYS A 83 15.22 18.01 -15.47
C LYS A 83 15.57 16.78 -16.31
N GLY A 84 15.19 15.60 -15.83
CA GLY A 84 15.30 14.36 -16.58
C GLY A 84 14.47 14.51 -17.85
N LYS A 85 15.04 14.09 -18.99
CA LYS A 85 14.29 13.98 -20.24
C LYS A 85 13.05 13.12 -19.95
N LYS A 86 11.87 13.56 -20.38
CA LYS A 86 10.55 12.93 -20.09
C LYS A 86 10.40 11.47 -20.58
N GLY A 87 11.43 10.88 -21.19
CA GLY A 87 11.39 9.56 -21.83
C GLY A 87 11.53 8.35 -20.90
N ASP A 88 12.17 8.47 -19.73
CA ASP A 88 12.68 7.27 -19.03
C ASP A 88 11.76 6.73 -17.91
N TYR A 89 10.46 7.06 -17.93
CA TYR A 89 9.51 6.53 -16.94
C TYR A 89 8.98 5.13 -17.32
N PRO A 90 8.75 4.22 -16.34
CA PRO A 90 9.00 4.37 -14.91
C PRO A 90 10.46 4.14 -14.51
N ARG A 91 10.91 4.90 -13.52
CA ARG A 91 12.26 4.79 -12.94
C ARG A 91 12.19 4.03 -11.62
N PHE A 92 13.22 3.22 -11.35
CA PHE A 92 13.32 2.44 -10.12
C PHE A 92 14.63 2.79 -9.45
N TYR A 93 14.57 3.01 -8.15
CA TYR A 93 15.71 3.40 -7.31
C TYR A 93 15.64 2.65 -6.00
N ARG A 94 16.79 2.58 -5.34
CA ARG A 94 16.87 2.15 -3.94
C ARG A 94 17.00 3.38 -3.04
N GLU A 95 16.06 3.51 -2.11
CA GLU A 95 16.09 4.51 -1.05
C GLU A 95 16.23 3.78 0.29
N ARG A 96 17.43 3.78 0.87
CA ARG A 96 17.75 2.93 2.05
C ARG A 96 17.42 1.45 1.78
N GLU A 97 16.45 0.90 2.51
CA GLU A 97 15.94 -0.47 2.40
C GLU A 97 14.59 -0.53 1.67
N GLU A 98 14.28 0.47 0.84
CA GLU A 98 13.03 0.53 0.08
C GLU A 98 13.30 0.56 -1.43
N LEU A 99 12.47 -0.18 -2.17
CA LEU A 99 12.34 -0.08 -3.61
C LEU A 99 11.37 1.05 -3.93
N VAL A 100 11.85 2.06 -4.66
CA VAL A 100 11.04 3.21 -5.04
C VAL A 100 10.80 3.20 -6.54
N LYS A 101 9.52 3.14 -6.93
CA LYS A 101 9.09 3.34 -8.31
C LYS A 101 8.62 4.79 -8.48
N VAL A 102 9.29 5.53 -9.35
CA VAL A 102 8.91 6.90 -9.73
C VAL A 102 8.21 6.86 -11.09
N GLY A 103 6.97 7.36 -11.14
CA GLY A 103 6.18 7.49 -12.36
C GLY A 103 5.76 8.93 -12.63
N TRP A 104 5.28 9.22 -13.84
CA TRP A 104 4.75 10.53 -14.21
C TRP A 104 3.22 10.53 -14.21
N SER A 105 2.60 11.42 -13.43
CA SER A 105 1.15 11.62 -13.40
C SER A 105 0.75 12.58 -14.52
N LYS A 106 -0.04 12.10 -15.49
CA LYS A 106 -0.58 12.97 -16.55
C LYS A 106 -1.54 14.04 -16.01
N LYS A 107 -2.36 13.66 -15.02
CA LYS A 107 -3.38 14.55 -14.42
C LYS A 107 -2.74 15.68 -13.60
N GLN A 108 -1.81 15.34 -12.72
CA GLN A 108 -1.15 16.32 -11.85
C GLN A 108 0.08 16.96 -12.50
N LYS A 109 0.52 16.46 -13.66
CA LYS A 109 1.77 16.87 -14.33
C LYS A 109 2.97 16.85 -13.37
N ALA A 110 3.02 15.84 -12.49
CA ALA A 110 4.01 15.70 -11.43
C ALA A 110 4.49 14.25 -11.31
N GLU A 111 5.65 14.06 -10.68
CA GLU A 111 6.16 12.74 -10.35
C GLU A 111 5.38 12.14 -9.17
N TYR A 112 5.00 10.87 -9.26
CA TYR A 112 4.44 10.10 -8.14
C TYR A 112 5.39 8.97 -7.76
N ARG A 113 5.37 8.59 -6.48
CA ARG A 113 6.25 7.56 -5.91
C ARG A 113 5.41 6.44 -5.30
N HIS A 114 5.80 5.21 -5.57
CA HIS A 114 5.37 4.05 -4.78
C HIS A 114 6.58 3.40 -4.14
N LYS A 115 6.36 2.79 -2.97
CA LYS A 115 7.42 2.18 -2.17
C LYS A 115 7.04 0.76 -1.75
N ALA A 116 8.05 -0.09 -1.67
CA ALA A 116 7.99 -1.40 -1.04
C ALA A 116 9.30 -1.66 -0.28
N SER A 117 9.25 -2.21 0.92
CA SER A 117 10.46 -2.56 1.67
C SER A 117 11.22 -3.71 0.98
N LYS A 118 12.52 -3.82 1.25
CA LYS A 118 13.35 -4.95 0.78
C LYS A 118 12.78 -6.28 1.27
N SER A 119 12.29 -6.33 2.51
CA SER A 119 11.65 -7.54 3.06
C SER A 119 10.45 -7.97 2.21
N VAL A 120 9.58 -7.04 1.83
CA VAL A 120 8.44 -7.30 0.93
C VAL A 120 8.91 -7.78 -0.44
N VAL A 121 9.95 -7.16 -1.00
CA VAL A 121 10.52 -7.55 -2.31
C VAL A 121 11.00 -9.01 -2.28
N LEU A 122 11.71 -9.40 -1.21
CA LEU A 122 12.20 -10.77 -1.03
C LEU A 122 11.07 -11.77 -0.76
N LEU A 123 10.04 -11.39 -0.02
CA LEU A 123 8.86 -12.24 0.21
C LEU A 123 8.11 -12.52 -1.10
N VAL A 124 7.92 -11.49 -1.92
CA VAL A 124 7.33 -11.64 -3.27
C VAL A 124 8.18 -12.55 -4.14
N ALA A 125 9.51 -12.35 -4.16
CA ALA A 125 10.43 -13.19 -4.93
C ALA A 125 10.35 -14.67 -4.51
N ARG A 126 10.29 -14.96 -3.20
CA ARG A 126 10.13 -16.33 -2.70
C ARG A 126 8.78 -16.93 -3.08
N GLY A 127 7.70 -16.15 -2.98
CA GLY A 127 6.37 -16.58 -3.40
C GLY A 127 6.34 -16.96 -4.88
N LEU A 128 6.93 -16.11 -5.74
CA LEU A 128 7.07 -16.36 -7.17
C LEU A 128 7.89 -17.62 -7.46
N GLN A 129 9.04 -17.79 -6.80
CA GLN A 129 9.89 -18.97 -6.97
C GLN A 129 9.14 -20.26 -6.63
N ARG A 130 8.37 -20.27 -5.53
CA ARG A 130 7.56 -21.44 -5.15
C ARG A 130 6.50 -21.75 -6.19
N ARG A 131 5.74 -20.73 -6.64
CA ARG A 131 4.69 -20.93 -7.66
C ARG A 131 5.25 -21.39 -9.00
N ALA A 132 6.40 -20.88 -9.41
CA ALA A 132 7.05 -21.26 -10.65
C ALA A 132 7.68 -22.67 -10.62
N ALA A 133 7.90 -23.23 -9.43
CA ALA A 133 8.34 -24.62 -9.31
C ALA A 133 7.23 -25.61 -9.68
N ASP A 134 5.97 -25.23 -9.42
CA ASP A 134 4.80 -26.07 -9.66
C ASP A 134 4.24 -25.92 -11.09
N ALA A 135 4.50 -24.78 -11.75
CA ALA A 135 3.93 -24.46 -13.06
C ALA A 135 4.89 -23.63 -13.93
N GLU A 136 4.88 -23.92 -15.25
CA GLU A 136 5.65 -23.14 -16.24
C GLU A 136 5.18 -21.66 -16.29
N ARG A 137 3.89 -21.44 -16.02
CA ARG A 137 3.25 -20.11 -15.98
C ARG A 137 2.29 -20.04 -14.81
N PHE A 138 2.17 -18.86 -14.21
CA PHE A 138 1.26 -18.62 -13.09
C PHE A 138 0.57 -17.26 -13.22
N ALA A 139 -0.68 -17.20 -12.80
CA ALA A 139 -1.44 -15.95 -12.70
C ALA A 139 -1.08 -15.20 -11.40
N LEU A 140 -1.31 -13.88 -11.36
CA LEU A 140 -1.00 -13.12 -10.15
C LEU A 140 -1.99 -13.43 -9.02
N GLU A 141 -3.22 -13.71 -9.38
CA GLU A 141 -4.31 -14.08 -8.48
C GLU A 141 -4.00 -15.38 -7.72
N GLU A 142 -3.18 -16.26 -8.30
CA GLU A 142 -2.72 -17.51 -7.65
C GLU A 142 -1.57 -17.27 -6.65
N LEU A 143 -0.87 -16.14 -6.80
CA LEU A 143 0.19 -15.72 -5.88
C LEU A 143 -0.38 -14.99 -4.66
N LEU A 144 -1.52 -14.32 -4.81
CA LEU A 144 -2.17 -13.56 -3.75
C LEU A 144 -3.11 -14.45 -2.91
N PRO A 145 -3.27 -14.17 -1.61
CA PRO A 145 -2.52 -13.19 -0.81
C PRO A 145 -1.09 -13.68 -0.50
N ILE A 146 -0.15 -12.75 -0.39
CA ILE A 146 1.18 -13.04 0.17
C ILE A 146 1.16 -12.61 1.63
N LEU A 147 1.40 -13.56 2.53
CA LEU A 147 1.46 -13.30 3.96
C LEU A 147 2.92 -13.12 4.40
N ASP A 148 3.16 -12.13 5.25
CA ASP A 148 4.41 -12.01 5.97
C ASP A 148 4.49 -13.09 7.06
N PRO A 149 5.49 -13.99 7.02
CA PRO A 149 5.61 -15.08 7.99
C PRO A 149 5.87 -14.62 9.42
N GLN A 150 6.35 -13.40 9.65
CA GLN A 150 6.63 -12.90 11.00
C GLN A 150 5.38 -12.31 11.67
N THR A 151 4.59 -11.57 10.89
CA THR A 151 3.44 -10.81 11.41
C THR A 151 2.09 -11.44 11.06
N ASN A 152 2.09 -12.47 10.19
CA ASN A 152 0.90 -13.06 9.57
C ASN A 152 -0.01 -12.04 8.88
N SER A 153 0.54 -10.87 8.53
CA SER A 153 -0.20 -9.79 7.88
C SER A 153 -0.11 -9.93 6.37
N GLU A 154 -1.20 -9.59 5.68
CA GLU A 154 -1.23 -9.58 4.22
C GLU A 154 -0.41 -8.41 3.66
N ILE A 155 0.46 -8.70 2.69
CA ILE A 155 1.18 -7.68 1.95
C ILE A 155 0.20 -6.94 1.03
N PRO A 156 0.09 -5.60 1.11
CA PRO A 156 -0.79 -4.84 0.23
C PRO A 156 -0.51 -5.09 -1.25
N SER A 157 -1.56 -5.40 -2.03
CA SER A 157 -1.39 -5.82 -3.44
C SER A 157 -0.63 -4.80 -4.28
N TYR A 158 -0.76 -3.49 -4.01
CA TYR A 158 -0.02 -2.45 -4.72
C TYR A 158 1.51 -2.61 -4.61
N GLN A 159 2.01 -3.14 -3.50
CA GLN A 159 3.43 -3.42 -3.31
C GLN A 159 3.85 -4.62 -4.15
N VAL A 160 3.01 -5.66 -4.23
CA VAL A 160 3.25 -6.82 -5.10
C VAL A 160 3.34 -6.38 -6.57
N TYR A 161 2.41 -5.54 -7.04
CA TYR A 161 2.45 -4.97 -8.39
C TYR A 161 3.70 -4.13 -8.66
N LEU A 162 4.16 -3.37 -7.66
CA LEU A 162 5.40 -2.58 -7.74
C LEU A 162 6.60 -3.51 -7.94
N VAL A 163 6.72 -4.55 -7.12
CA VAL A 163 7.81 -5.53 -7.19
C VAL A 163 7.80 -6.24 -8.55
N LEU A 164 6.65 -6.73 -9.01
CA LEU A 164 6.54 -7.36 -10.34
C LEU A 164 6.97 -6.43 -11.48
N ALA A 165 6.58 -5.15 -11.40
CA ALA A 165 6.98 -4.18 -12.41
C ALA A 165 8.51 -3.97 -12.43
N TRP A 166 9.17 -4.03 -11.27
CA TRP A 166 10.63 -3.97 -11.17
C TRP A 166 11.28 -5.25 -11.70
N LEU A 167 10.85 -6.43 -11.25
CA LEU A 167 11.39 -7.72 -11.70
C LEU A 167 11.29 -7.89 -13.22
N ARG A 168 10.20 -7.43 -13.83
CA ARG A 168 10.03 -7.43 -15.29
C ARG A 168 11.03 -6.49 -15.98
N LYS A 169 11.28 -5.31 -15.41
CA LYS A 169 12.26 -4.36 -15.95
C LYS A 169 13.68 -4.94 -15.90
N GLU A 170 14.00 -5.69 -14.86
CA GLU A 170 15.28 -6.39 -14.70
C GLU A 170 15.36 -7.72 -15.48
N ASN A 171 14.32 -8.06 -16.25
CA ASN A 171 14.19 -9.33 -16.99
C ASN A 171 14.32 -10.59 -16.11
N LEU A 172 13.99 -10.49 -14.82
CA LEU A 172 13.97 -11.65 -13.92
C LEU A 172 12.69 -12.48 -14.07
N ILE A 173 11.62 -11.84 -14.54
CA ILE A 173 10.34 -12.48 -14.88
C ILE A 173 9.89 -12.03 -16.27
N MET A 174 9.16 -12.90 -16.95
CA MET A 174 8.55 -12.62 -18.25
C MET A 174 7.03 -12.56 -18.10
N GLN A 175 6.38 -11.55 -18.71
CA GLN A 175 4.92 -11.40 -18.69
C GLN A 175 4.33 -11.90 -20.01
N HIS A 176 3.36 -12.80 -19.93
CA HIS A 176 2.67 -13.41 -21.08
C HIS A 176 1.29 -12.79 -21.29
N GLY A 177 1.22 -11.47 -21.38
CA GLY A 177 -0.04 -10.73 -21.52
C GLY A 177 -0.99 -10.96 -20.34
N ARG A 178 -2.19 -11.50 -20.63
CA ARG A 178 -3.20 -11.88 -19.63
C ARG A 178 -3.03 -13.32 -19.10
N GLN A 179 -2.13 -14.10 -19.68
CA GLN A 179 -1.91 -15.50 -19.29
C GLN A 179 -1.02 -15.64 -18.03
N GLY A 180 -0.54 -14.52 -17.48
CA GLY A 180 0.28 -14.51 -16.28
C GLY A 180 1.77 -14.30 -16.55
N TYR A 181 2.61 -14.93 -15.74
CA TYR A 181 4.05 -14.71 -15.68
C TYR A 181 4.81 -16.03 -15.69
N SER A 182 6.08 -16.00 -16.11
CA SER A 182 7.02 -17.11 -15.98
C SER A 182 8.36 -16.63 -15.44
N LEU A 183 9.12 -17.54 -14.83
CA LEU A 183 10.53 -17.32 -14.48
C LEU A 183 11.44 -17.81 -15.59
N SER A 184 12.64 -17.25 -15.66
CA SER A 184 13.70 -17.83 -16.50
C SER A 184 14.08 -19.21 -15.95
N PRO A 185 14.28 -20.23 -16.80
CA PRO A 185 14.67 -21.55 -16.33
C PRO A 185 16.01 -21.49 -15.59
N ASN A 186 16.16 -22.31 -14.54
CA ASN A 186 17.38 -22.43 -13.73
C ASN A 186 17.82 -21.17 -12.97
N ILE A 187 16.94 -20.18 -12.80
CA ILE A 187 17.23 -19.02 -11.96
C ILE A 187 16.80 -19.29 -10.51
N ASN A 188 17.69 -19.02 -9.55
CA ASN A 188 17.26 -18.77 -8.18
C ASN A 188 16.83 -17.30 -8.10
N LEU A 189 15.53 -17.03 -8.16
CA LEU A 189 14.99 -15.67 -8.20
C LEU A 189 15.38 -14.86 -6.96
N THR A 190 15.49 -15.50 -5.79
CA THR A 190 15.84 -14.79 -4.55
C THR A 190 17.27 -14.23 -4.63
N ASP A 191 18.22 -15.05 -5.06
CA ASP A 191 19.62 -14.63 -5.22
C ASP A 191 19.76 -13.58 -6.33
N ALA A 192 19.08 -13.79 -7.46
CA ALA A 192 19.07 -12.84 -8.57
C ALA A 192 18.48 -11.48 -8.16
N VAL A 193 17.44 -11.48 -7.33
CA VAL A 193 16.85 -10.26 -6.75
C VAL A 193 17.84 -9.54 -5.85
N GLU A 194 18.57 -10.25 -4.99
CA GLU A 194 19.60 -9.65 -4.13
C GLU A 194 20.72 -9.00 -4.97
N GLU A 195 21.17 -9.65 -6.04
CA GLU A 195 22.17 -9.08 -6.93
C GLU A 195 21.64 -7.84 -7.66
N ARG A 196 20.42 -7.88 -8.21
CA ARG A 196 19.80 -6.71 -8.85
C ARG A 196 19.53 -5.58 -7.86
N TRP A 197 19.22 -5.90 -6.61
CA TRP A 197 19.02 -4.92 -5.54
C TRP A 197 20.29 -4.12 -5.23
N LYS A 198 21.47 -4.75 -5.32
CA LYS A 198 22.76 -4.08 -5.13
C LYS A 198 23.07 -3.09 -6.26
N LEU A 199 22.62 -3.40 -7.48
CA LEU A 199 22.84 -2.60 -8.67
C LEU A 199 21.84 -1.44 -8.84
N LEU A 200 20.75 -1.41 -8.05
CA LEU A 200 19.79 -0.31 -8.10
C LEU A 200 20.45 1.04 -7.80
N PRO A 201 20.21 2.08 -8.60
CA PRO A 201 20.75 3.40 -8.33
C PRO A 201 20.19 3.93 -7.00
N LYS A 202 21.06 4.54 -6.20
CA LYS A 202 20.68 5.20 -4.95
C LYS A 202 20.03 6.55 -5.26
N SER A 203 18.92 6.87 -4.58
CA SER A 203 18.26 8.19 -4.68
C SER A 203 18.84 9.23 -3.72
#